data_AF-A0A847L5P5-F1
#
_entry.id   AF-A0A847L5P5-F1
#
_cell.length_a   1.000
_cell.length_b   1.000
_cell.length_c   1.000
_cell.angle_alpha   90.00
_cell.angle_beta   90.00
_cell.angle_gamma   90.00
#
_symmetry.space_group_name_H-M   'P 1'
#
loop_
_entity.id
_entity.type
_entity.pdbx_description
1 polymer ?
#
loop_
_entity_poly.entity_id
_entity_poly.type
_entity_poly.pdbx_seq_one_letter_code
_entity_poly.pdbx_strand_id
1 'polypeptide(L)'
;MSRYNRFLYGFILGLILPVLFLWIYLKRFYPVDASFFEIIRQLFPSVMLGKLFLLSIMPNLIGVFIFYKQDNFKLGIGMMISALPYLVMAMIMM
;
A
#
# COMPACT_ATOMS: atom_id res chain seq x y z
N MET A 1 21.51 20.45 -9.71
CA MET A 1 21.35 19.43 -8.65
C MET A 1 19.89 19.00 -8.36
N SER A 2 18.90 19.24 -9.23
CA SER A 2 17.46 19.00 -8.89
C SER A 2 16.69 18.05 -9.83
N ARG A 3 17.32 17.45 -10.85
CA ARG A 3 16.55 16.93 -12.00
C ARG A 3 15.82 15.60 -11.78
N TYR A 4 16.18 14.79 -10.78
CA TYR A 4 15.49 13.51 -10.53
C TYR A 4 15.57 13.11 -9.07
N ASN A 5 14.75 13.71 -8.20
CA ASN A 5 14.47 13.08 -6.92
C ASN A 5 13.46 11.95 -7.17
N ARG A 6 13.95 10.82 -7.72
CA ARG A 6 13.12 9.64 -8.02
C ARG A 6 12.39 9.08 -6.79
N PHE A 7 12.78 9.55 -5.61
CA PHE A 7 12.04 9.40 -4.36
C PHE A 7 10.55 9.70 -4.50
N LEU A 8 10.16 10.86 -5.05
CA LEU A 8 8.74 11.24 -5.15
C LEU A 8 7.94 10.26 -6.02
N TYR A 9 8.53 9.79 -7.12
CA TYR A 9 7.89 8.77 -7.95
C TYR A 9 7.70 7.46 -7.20
N GLY A 10 8.71 7.00 -6.46
CA GLY A 10 8.63 5.79 -5.64
C GLY A 10 7.61 5.93 -4.52
N PHE A 11 7.55 7.11 -3.89
CA PHE A 11 6.61 7.42 -2.82
C PHE A 11 5.16 7.48 -3.32
N ILE A 12 4.90 8.18 -4.42
CA ILE A 12 3.55 8.25 -5.02
C ILE A 12 3.12 6.87 -5.50
N LEU A 13 3.99 6.13 -6.20
CA LEU A 13 3.70 4.77 -6.62
C LEU A 13 3.37 3.88 -5.42
N GLY A 14 4.19 3.89 -4.39
CA GLY A 14 3.97 3.05 -3.21
C GLY A 14 2.81 3.51 -2.32
N LEU A 15 2.28 4.73 -2.45
CA LEU A 15 0.99 5.09 -1.85
C LEU A 15 -0.19 4.52 -2.66
N ILE A 16 -0.13 4.63 -3.98
CA ILE A 16 -1.24 4.20 -4.83
C ILE A 16 -1.38 2.67 -4.84
N LEU A 17 -0.24 1.97 -4.82
CA LEU A 17 -0.18 0.54 -5.09
C LEU A 17 -0.88 -0.32 -4.01
N PRO A 18 -0.77 -0.04 -2.70
CA PRO A 18 -1.58 -0.69 -1.66
C PRO A 18 -3.08 -0.45 -1.83
N VAL A 19 -3.51 0.76 -2.20
CA VAL A 19 -4.92 1.08 -2.41
C VAL A 19 -5.48 0.30 -3.61
N LEU A 20 -4.72 0.25 -4.71
CA LEU A 20 -5.10 -0.54 -5.89
C LEU A 20 -5.17 -2.03 -5.58
N PHE A 21 -4.17 -2.56 -4.85
CA PHE A 21 -4.17 -3.96 -4.44
C PHE A 21 -5.40 -4.28 -3.59
N LEU A 22 -5.70 -3.44 -2.60
CA LEU A 22 -6.83 -3.63 -1.70
C LEU A 22 -8.16 -3.54 -2.44
N TRP A 23 -8.30 -2.63 -3.41
CA TRP A 23 -9.47 -2.53 -4.28
C TRP A 23 -9.69 -3.80 -5.10
N ILE A 24 -8.65 -4.30 -5.77
CA ILE A 24 -8.70 -5.54 -6.55
C ILE A 24 -9.01 -6.73 -5.66
N TYR A 25 -8.38 -6.79 -4.48
CA TYR A 25 -8.58 -7.86 -3.50
C TYR A 25 -10.04 -7.91 -3.03
N LEU A 26 -10.60 -6.78 -2.58
CA LEU A 26 -11.99 -6.73 -2.11
C LEU A 26 -12.97 -7.05 -3.24
N LYS A 27 -12.77 -6.49 -4.44
CA LYS A 27 -13.66 -6.78 -5.58
C LYS A 27 -13.70 -8.27 -5.95
N ARG A 28 -12.61 -8.99 -5.72
CA ARG A 28 -12.49 -10.41 -6.11
C ARG A 28 -12.88 -11.38 -5.01
N PHE A 29 -12.57 -11.06 -3.76
CA PHE A 29 -12.66 -11.98 -2.62
C PHE A 29 -13.75 -11.60 -1.61
N TYR A 30 -14.34 -10.41 -1.70
CA TYR A 30 -15.44 -10.00 -0.83
C TYR A 30 -16.78 -10.16 -1.58
N PRO A 31 -17.62 -11.15 -1.22
CA PRO A 31 -18.81 -11.54 -1.98
C PRO A 31 -20.02 -10.62 -1.74
N VAL A 32 -19.80 -9.32 -1.54
CA VAL A 32 -20.86 -8.33 -1.28
C VAL A 32 -20.92 -7.35 -2.44
N ASP A 33 -22.13 -7.15 -2.99
CA ASP A 33 -22.43 -6.12 -3.98
C ASP A 33 -22.47 -4.72 -3.33
N ALA A 34 -21.36 -4.31 -2.73
CA ALA A 34 -21.17 -3.01 -2.12
C ALA A 34 -20.02 -2.26 -2.80
N SER A 35 -20.10 -0.93 -2.78
CA SER A 35 -19.00 -0.11 -3.30
C SER A 35 -17.74 -0.26 -2.43
N PHE A 36 -16.55 -0.04 -3.01
CA PHE A 36 -15.28 -0.15 -2.27
C PHE A 36 -15.30 0.66 -0.95
N PHE A 37 -15.80 1.88 -1.00
CA PHE A 37 -15.87 2.75 0.18
C PHE A 37 -16.87 2.24 1.22
N GLU A 38 -17.99 1.63 0.81
CA GLU A 38 -18.91 0.98 1.73
C GLU A 38 -18.25 -0.19 2.45
N ILE A 39 -17.51 -1.03 1.72
CA ILE A 39 -16.79 -2.17 2.31
C ILE A 39 -15.75 -1.66 3.32
N ILE A 40 -14.95 -0.64 2.97
CA ILE A 40 -13.98 -0.04 3.90
C ILE A 40 -14.69 0.55 5.13
N ARG A 41 -15.84 1.20 4.95
CA ARG A 41 -16.62 1.78 6.05
C ARG A 41 -17.21 0.71 6.97
N GLN A 42 -17.64 -0.43 6.43
CA GLN A 42 -18.10 -1.58 7.21
C GLN A 42 -16.96 -2.26 7.97
N LEU A 43 -15.78 -2.30 7.37
CA LEU A 43 -14.59 -2.88 7.98
C LEU A 43 -13.87 -1.93 8.94
N PHE A 44 -14.21 -0.64 8.97
CA PHE A 44 -13.59 0.32 9.88
C PHE A 44 -14.44 0.49 11.16
N PRO A 45 -13.84 0.46 12.36
CA PRO A 45 -12.49 0.00 12.71
C PRO A 45 -12.55 -1.48 13.12
N SER A 46 -12.02 -2.39 12.30
CA SER A 46 -11.92 -3.81 12.62
C SER A 46 -10.50 -4.31 12.47
N VAL A 47 -10.15 -5.31 13.27
CA VAL A 47 -8.87 -6.05 13.18
C VAL A 47 -8.66 -6.63 11.77
N MET A 48 -9.75 -6.99 11.08
CA MET A 48 -9.69 -7.48 9.71
C MET A 48 -9.16 -6.41 8.74
N LEU A 49 -9.59 -5.15 8.88
CA LEU A 49 -9.09 -4.05 8.06
C LEU A 49 -7.60 -3.80 8.28
N GLY A 50 -7.14 -3.89 9.53
CA GLY A 50 -5.72 -3.81 9.85
C GLY A 50 -4.89 -4.90 9.15
N LYS A 51 -5.37 -6.14 9.15
CA LYS A 51 -4.74 -7.26 8.41
C LYS A 51 -4.73 -7.02 6.90
N LEU A 52 -5.80 -6.44 6.34
CA LEU A 52 -5.87 -6.09 4.92
C LEU A 52 -4.86 -4.99 4.56
N PHE A 53 -4.63 -4.01 5.43
CA PHE A 53 -3.57 -3.02 5.21
C PHE A 53 -2.18 -3.66 5.22
N LEU A 54 -1.89 -4.57 6.14
CA LEU A 54 -0.62 -5.33 6.15
C LEU A 54 -0.45 -6.20 4.89
N LEU A 55 -1.53 -6.80 4.40
CA LEU A 55 -1.49 -7.54 3.15
C LEU A 55 -1.24 -6.60 1.95
N SER A 56 -1.89 -5.44 1.94
CA SER A 56 -1.80 -4.46 0.85
C SER A 56 -0.42 -3.83 0.69
N ILE A 57 0.43 -3.83 1.72
CA ILE A 57 1.82 -3.35 1.61
C ILE A 57 2.78 -4.40 1.05
N MET A 58 2.39 -5.68 0.93
CA MET A 58 3.27 -6.73 0.38
C MET A 58 3.81 -6.39 -1.02
N PRO A 59 2.98 -5.90 -1.95
CA PRO A 59 3.47 -5.44 -3.25
C PRO A 59 4.50 -4.31 -3.18
N ASN A 60 4.43 -3.42 -2.19
CA ASN A 60 5.47 -2.42 -1.98
C ASN A 60 6.79 -3.08 -1.59
N LEU A 61 6.78 -4.08 -0.71
CA LEU A 61 7.99 -4.80 -0.32
C LEU A 61 8.64 -5.51 -1.53
N ILE A 62 7.81 -6.09 -2.42
CA ILE A 62 8.28 -6.65 -3.69
C ILE A 62 8.90 -5.55 -4.56
N GLY A 63 8.24 -4.39 -4.68
CA GLY A 63 8.76 -3.24 -5.43
C GLY A 63 10.08 -2.70 -4.88
N VAL A 64 10.23 -2.63 -3.55
CA VAL A 64 11.48 -2.26 -2.88
C VAL A 64 12.60 -3.22 -3.27
N PHE A 65 12.34 -4.53 -3.27
CA PHE A 65 13.34 -5.53 -3.68
C PHE A 65 13.73 -5.40 -5.16
N ILE A 66 12.76 -5.16 -6.05
CA ILE A 66 13.02 -4.93 -7.48
C ILE A 66 13.90 -3.69 -7.67
N PHE A 67 13.57 -2.57 -7.03
CA PHE A 67 14.36 -1.34 -7.15
C PHE A 67 15.73 -1.42 -6.48
N TYR A 68 15.85 -2.20 -5.41
CA TYR A 68 17.12 -2.52 -4.79
C TYR A 68 18.04 -3.26 -5.78
N LYS A 69 17.52 -4.28 -6.47
CA LYS A 69 18.28 -5.05 -7.48
C LYS A 69 18.71 -4.21 -8.70
N GLN A 70 18.01 -3.12 -9.00
CA GLN A 70 18.29 -2.24 -10.13
C GLN A 70 19.15 -1.01 -9.76
N ASP A 71 19.75 -0.99 -8.56
CA ASP A 71 20.49 0.15 -8.01
C ASP A 71 19.67 1.47 -7.96
N ASN A 72 18.34 1.36 -7.98
CA ASN A 72 17.40 2.47 -7.98
C ASN A 72 16.98 2.83 -6.53
N PHE A 73 17.95 3.03 -5.66
CA PHE A 73 17.74 3.19 -4.20
C PHE A 73 16.72 4.27 -3.83
N LYS A 74 16.71 5.41 -4.51
CA LYS A 74 15.76 6.50 -4.20
C LYS A 74 14.30 6.07 -4.44
N LEU A 75 14.03 5.26 -5.47
CA LEU A 75 12.69 4.72 -5.72
C LEU A 75 12.29 3.71 -4.64
N GLY A 76 13.20 2.80 -4.29
CA GLY A 76 12.99 1.83 -3.21
C GLY A 76 12.70 2.51 -1.87
N ILE A 77 13.48 3.52 -1.49
CA ILE A 77 13.25 4.28 -0.24
C ILE A 77 11.89 4.99 -0.29
N GLY A 78 11.52 5.59 -1.44
CA GLY A 78 10.20 6.19 -1.62
C GLY A 78 9.07 5.19 -1.38
N MET A 79 9.13 4.02 -2.00
CA MET A 79 8.16 2.95 -1.81
C MET A 79 8.11 2.44 -0.36
N MET A 80 9.27 2.28 0.28
CA MET A 80 9.33 1.84 1.68
C MET A 80 8.66 2.84 2.62
N ILE A 81 8.98 4.13 2.50
CA ILE A 81 8.39 5.18 3.34
C ILE A 81 6.87 5.29 3.10
N SER A 82 6.42 5.12 1.87
CA SER A 82 4.98 5.13 1.56
C SER A 82 4.19 3.96 2.15
N ALA A 83 4.84 2.86 2.56
CA ALA A 83 4.17 1.77 3.27
C ALA A 83 3.89 2.12 4.75
N LEU A 84 4.58 3.10 5.33
CA LEU A 84 4.46 3.45 6.74
C LEU A 84 3.05 3.92 7.15
N PRO A 85 2.34 4.81 6.41
CA PRO A 85 0.98 5.18 6.74
C PRO A 85 0.04 3.98 6.85
N TYR A 86 0.15 3.01 5.94
CA TYR A 86 -0.66 1.78 5.98
C TYR A 86 -0.31 0.90 7.17
N LEU A 87 0.98 0.78 7.48
CA LEU A 87 1.45 0.04 8.65
C LEU A 87 0.96 0.69 9.95
N VAL A 88 1.04 2.01 10.08
CA VAL A 88 0.52 2.75 11.23
C VAL A 88 -0.98 2.55 11.36
N MET A 89 -1.74 2.70 10.27
CA MET A 89 -3.18 2.44 10.28
C MET A 89 -3.51 1.00 10.67
N ALA A 90 -2.70 0.04 10.21
CA ALA A 90 -2.86 -1.36 10.62
C ALA A 90 -2.62 -1.56 12.12
N MET A 91 -1.55 -0.98 12.68
CA MET A 91 -1.22 -1.09 14.11
C MET A 91 -2.30 -0.47 14.99
N ILE A 92 -2.94 0.63 14.55
CA ILE A 92 -4.03 1.27 15.30
C ILE A 92 -5.30 0.39 15.32
N MET A 93 -5.49 -0.45 14.31
CA MET A 93 -6.68 -1.31 14.17
C MET A 93 -6.48 -2.73 14.70
N MET A 94 -5.26 -3.10 15.12
CA MET A 94 -4.94 -4.39 15.74
C MET A 94 -5.35 -4.43 17.21
#